data_AF-A0AA96DHV0-F1
#
_entry.id   AF-A0AA96DHV0-F1
#
_cell.length_a   1.000
_cell.length_b   1.000
_cell.length_c   1.000
_cell.angle_alpha   90.00
_cell.angle_beta   90.00
_cell.angle_gamma   90.00
#
_symmetry.space_group_name_H-M   'P 1'
#
loop_
_entity.id
_entity.type
_entity.pdbx_description
1 polymer ?
#
loop_
_entity_poly.entity_id
_entity_poly.type
_entity_poly.pdbx_seq_one_letter_code
_entity_poly.pdbx_strand_id
1 'polypeptide(L)'
;MEEKKEKLSIKAKIWNFFEEWFAVISMIGGLLIFISALVAYSNNYNEPAFNIKYSVESIDNENSVESLGQFGDFLGGTLNPIFAFLSYCLLLITIKIQNKSLKTSQEELELTRMELSKSATALQEQSNSIKIQNFENTFFNMINLHNEVIRNIKINTNMKFYPEKEYPYNAFLSTDSFIKSNEFDYGKYAINTIVQRLDTFSSECSKYKLFNHIYNSCYENIQIHLGQYFENIYEIFNFIYSNKSLNYNQKKMYVNLFRAQFSSMELRLLFYHCASNLEKENFKKYIEEYNFFEYLDLEKNNYNFKFILSRSIYNNSAFNNKKVVEYINELINNLNKEKDVSNDKPYESFSLLYLLKDDLNALAIMENHLQTIEDVTSKQFLLYCIDKVKEEINKSNSSSQEPQ
;
A
#
# COMPACT_ATOMS: atom_id res chain seq x y z
N MET A 1 -23.54 15.15 -46.23
CA MET A 1 -22.83 13.84 -46.43
C MET A 1 -23.63 12.67 -45.87
N GLU A 2 -24.31 12.84 -44.73
CA GLU A 2 -25.16 11.80 -44.12
C GLU A 2 -26.36 11.40 -44.99
N GLU A 3 -27.07 12.36 -45.58
CA GLU A 3 -28.23 12.08 -46.46
C GLU A 3 -27.88 11.25 -47.71
N LYS A 4 -26.63 11.38 -48.20
CA LYS A 4 -26.11 10.61 -49.34
C LYS A 4 -25.75 9.18 -48.94
N LYS A 5 -25.23 8.98 -47.72
CA LYS A 5 -24.98 7.64 -47.12
C LYS A 5 -26.29 6.91 -46.82
N GLU A 6 -27.31 7.63 -46.36
CA GLU A 6 -28.64 7.09 -46.08
C GLU A 6 -29.35 6.60 -47.35
N LYS A 7 -29.33 7.40 -48.44
CA LYS A 7 -29.87 6.99 -49.75
C LYS A 7 -29.13 5.79 -50.36
N LEU A 8 -27.81 5.69 -50.17
CA LEU A 8 -27.02 4.51 -50.58
C LEU A 8 -27.38 3.26 -49.76
N SER A 9 -27.63 3.41 -48.46
CA SER A 9 -28.10 2.34 -47.56
C SER A 9 -29.49 1.80 -47.97
N ILE A 10 -30.43 2.68 -48.29
CA ILE A 10 -31.79 2.29 -48.72
C ILE A 10 -31.74 1.52 -50.04
N LYS A 11 -30.96 2.01 -51.01
CA LYS A 11 -30.83 1.35 -52.33
C LYS A 11 -30.20 -0.05 -52.21
N ALA A 12 -29.22 -0.22 -51.32
CA ALA A 12 -28.61 -1.52 -51.04
C ALA A 12 -29.59 -2.48 -50.34
N LYS A 13 -30.41 -1.99 -49.40
CA LYS A 13 -31.46 -2.79 -48.76
C LYS A 13 -32.52 -3.27 -49.75
N ILE A 14 -32.95 -2.40 -50.67
CA ILE A 14 -33.93 -2.76 -51.72
C ILE A 14 -33.35 -3.80 -52.68
N TRP A 15 -32.08 -3.65 -53.07
CA TRP A 15 -31.43 -4.62 -53.95
C TRP A 15 -31.25 -5.99 -53.29
N ASN A 16 -30.83 -6.02 -52.02
CA ASN A 16 -30.75 -7.27 -51.25
C ASN A 16 -32.11 -7.93 -51.07
N PHE A 17 -33.17 -7.14 -50.80
CA PHE A 17 -34.54 -7.66 -50.74
C PHE A 17 -34.95 -8.30 -52.07
N PHE A 18 -34.66 -7.64 -53.19
CA PHE A 18 -34.93 -8.21 -54.51
C PHE A 18 -34.12 -9.49 -54.74
N GLU A 19 -32.81 -9.52 -54.46
CA GLU A 19 -32.02 -10.75 -54.60
C GLU A 19 -32.50 -11.91 -53.70
N GLU A 20 -32.93 -11.60 -52.48
CA GLU A 20 -33.44 -12.60 -51.53
C GLU A 20 -34.81 -13.17 -51.94
N TRP A 21 -35.69 -12.34 -52.51
CA TRP A 21 -37.06 -12.72 -52.86
C TRP A 21 -37.30 -13.00 -54.34
N PHE A 22 -36.36 -12.70 -55.23
CA PHE A 22 -36.51 -12.84 -56.68
C PHE A 22 -36.88 -14.27 -57.08
N ALA A 23 -36.26 -15.27 -56.45
CA ALA A 23 -36.59 -16.67 -56.71
C ALA A 23 -38.05 -16.99 -56.35
N VAL A 24 -38.54 -16.48 -55.22
CA VAL A 24 -39.93 -16.67 -54.77
C VAL A 24 -40.91 -15.95 -55.69
N ILE A 25 -40.60 -14.71 -56.08
CA ILE A 25 -41.42 -13.90 -56.99
C ILE A 25 -41.47 -14.53 -58.39
N SER A 26 -40.33 -15.01 -58.90
CA SER A 26 -40.22 -15.71 -60.18
C SER A 26 -40.99 -17.03 -60.18
N MET A 27 -40.98 -17.77 -59.06
CA MET A 27 -41.79 -18.98 -58.88
C MET A 27 -43.29 -18.69 -58.94
N ILE A 28 -43.77 -17.70 -58.19
CA ILE A 28 -45.18 -17.31 -58.17
C ILE A 28 -45.61 -16.86 -59.57
N GLY A 29 -44.77 -16.06 -60.23
CA GLY A 29 -44.99 -15.64 -61.62
C GLY A 29 -45.10 -16.82 -62.59
N GLY A 30 -44.19 -17.79 -62.49
CA GLY A 30 -44.23 -19.00 -63.32
C GLY A 30 -45.49 -19.84 -63.10
N LEU A 31 -45.93 -19.96 -61.85
CA LEU A 31 -47.13 -20.72 -61.49
C LEU A 31 -48.41 -20.05 -62.00
N LEU A 32 -48.48 -18.71 -61.92
CA LEU A 32 -49.57 -17.93 -62.50
C LEU A 32 -49.61 -18.03 -64.02
N ILE A 33 -48.45 -18.02 -64.69
CA ILE A 33 -48.37 -18.20 -66.15
C ILE A 33 -48.83 -19.61 -66.53
N PHE A 34 -48.45 -20.63 -65.77
CA PHE A 34 -48.85 -22.01 -66.01
C PHE A 34 -50.36 -22.23 -65.81
N ILE A 35 -50.94 -21.70 -64.73
CA ILE A 35 -52.39 -21.71 -64.50
C ILE A 35 -53.10 -20.96 -65.63
N SER A 36 -52.59 -19.80 -66.04
CA SER A 36 -53.17 -19.02 -67.13
C SER A 36 -53.13 -19.77 -68.46
N ALA A 37 -52.05 -20.52 -68.72
CA ALA A 37 -51.92 -21.36 -69.90
C ALA A 37 -52.88 -22.56 -69.86
N LEU A 38 -53.09 -23.19 -68.70
CA LEU A 38 -54.07 -24.25 -68.52
C LEU A 38 -55.51 -23.76 -68.75
N VAL A 39 -55.86 -22.59 -68.20
CA VAL A 39 -57.16 -21.95 -68.41
C VAL A 39 -57.35 -21.57 -69.88
N ALA A 40 -56.32 -21.01 -70.53
CA ALA A 40 -56.37 -20.67 -71.95
C ALA A 40 -56.48 -21.90 -72.85
N TYR A 41 -55.75 -22.98 -72.54
CA TYR A 41 -55.83 -24.26 -73.24
C TYR A 41 -57.23 -24.87 -73.09
N SER A 42 -57.77 -24.87 -71.87
CA SER A 42 -59.11 -25.33 -71.56
C SER A 42 -60.21 -24.54 -72.28
N ASN A 43 -60.00 -23.25 -72.52
CA ASN A 43 -60.98 -22.41 -73.24
C ASN A 43 -60.90 -22.56 -74.76
N ASN A 44 -59.74 -22.93 -75.31
CA ASN A 44 -59.52 -23.06 -76.75
C ASN A 44 -59.86 -24.45 -77.32
N TYR A 45 -59.76 -25.49 -76.49
CA TYR A 45 -60.18 -26.85 -76.87
C TYR A 45 -61.51 -27.14 -76.16
N ASN A 46 -62.62 -27.15 -76.92
CA ASN A 46 -63.96 -27.58 -76.48
C ASN A 46 -64.01 -29.11 -76.20
N GLU A 47 -63.06 -29.65 -75.45
CA GLU A 47 -63.10 -31.02 -74.93
C GLU A 47 -63.87 -31.01 -73.59
N PRO A 48 -64.80 -31.94 -73.36
CA PRO A 48 -65.81 -31.87 -72.30
C PRO A 48 -65.28 -31.95 -70.86
N ALA A 49 -63.96 -32.10 -70.65
CA ALA A 49 -63.37 -32.19 -69.31
C ALA A 49 -63.43 -30.88 -68.49
N PHE A 50 -63.72 -29.74 -69.12
CA PHE A 50 -63.73 -28.45 -68.42
C PHE A 50 -64.94 -27.57 -68.74
N ASN A 51 -66.06 -28.18 -69.11
CA ASN A 51 -67.33 -27.46 -69.22
C ASN A 51 -68.06 -27.57 -67.88
N ILE A 52 -67.60 -26.85 -66.85
CA ILE A 52 -68.42 -26.63 -65.64
C ILE A 52 -69.51 -25.63 -66.02
N LYS A 53 -70.50 -26.15 -66.75
CA LYS A 53 -71.80 -25.52 -66.90
C LYS A 53 -72.44 -25.62 -65.52
N TYR A 54 -72.43 -24.52 -64.77
CA TYR A 54 -73.27 -24.38 -63.57
C TYR A 54 -74.73 -24.34 -64.02
N SER A 55 -75.28 -25.50 -64.36
CA SER A 55 -76.71 -25.76 -64.37
C SER A 55 -76.98 -26.71 -63.22
N VAL A 56 -77.54 -26.15 -62.15
CA VAL A 56 -78.14 -26.90 -61.05
C VAL A 56 -79.38 -27.61 -61.59
N GLU A 57 -79.21 -28.80 -62.17
CA GLU A 57 -80.29 -29.77 -62.38
C GLU A 57 -79.72 -31.15 -62.76
N SER A 58 -80.10 -32.16 -61.98
CA SER A 58 -79.80 -33.61 -62.08
C SER A 58 -78.34 -34.06 -61.96
N ILE A 59 -77.98 -34.42 -60.72
CA ILE A 59 -76.88 -35.33 -60.40
C ILE A 59 -77.35 -36.74 -60.79
N ASP A 60 -76.93 -37.22 -61.95
CA ASP A 60 -76.89 -38.64 -62.31
C ASP A 60 -75.85 -38.76 -63.44
N ASN A 61 -74.60 -39.12 -63.12
CA ASN A 61 -73.62 -39.60 -64.09
C ASN A 61 -72.31 -40.02 -63.39
N GLU A 62 -72.05 -41.33 -63.27
CA GLU A 62 -70.70 -41.86 -62.99
C GLU A 62 -69.62 -41.21 -63.88
N ASN A 63 -69.97 -40.95 -65.15
CA ASN A 63 -69.09 -40.35 -66.15
C ASN A 63 -68.65 -38.90 -65.82
N SER A 64 -69.48 -38.09 -65.14
CA SER A 64 -69.08 -36.72 -64.79
C SER A 64 -68.16 -36.70 -63.58
N VAL A 65 -68.40 -37.59 -62.61
CA VAL A 65 -67.51 -37.81 -61.46
C VAL A 65 -66.15 -38.37 -61.90
N GLU A 66 -66.14 -39.30 -62.87
CA GLU A 66 -64.90 -39.88 -63.42
C GLU A 66 -64.07 -38.84 -64.19
N SER A 67 -64.71 -37.96 -64.97
CA SER A 67 -64.03 -36.85 -65.66
C SER A 67 -63.41 -35.83 -64.69
N LEU A 68 -64.10 -35.53 -63.58
CA LEU A 68 -63.58 -34.70 -62.49
C LEU A 68 -62.42 -35.38 -61.75
N GLY A 69 -62.48 -36.71 -61.60
CA GLY A 69 -61.38 -37.53 -61.08
C GLY A 69 -60.13 -37.46 -61.95
N GLN A 70 -60.26 -37.67 -63.26
CA GLN A 70 -59.13 -37.59 -64.21
C GLN A 70 -58.52 -36.18 -64.29
N PHE A 71 -59.36 -35.15 -64.22
CA PHE A 71 -58.88 -33.77 -64.13
C PHE A 71 -58.11 -33.52 -62.82
N GLY A 72 -58.63 -34.01 -61.70
CA GLY A 72 -57.95 -34.00 -60.41
C GLY A 72 -56.61 -34.73 -60.44
N ASP A 73 -56.54 -35.88 -61.12
CA ASP A 73 -55.31 -36.67 -61.28
C ASP A 73 -54.27 -35.96 -62.17
N PHE A 74 -54.70 -35.28 -63.24
CA PHE A 74 -53.80 -34.48 -64.07
C PHE A 74 -53.28 -33.25 -63.32
N LEU A 75 -54.16 -32.50 -62.65
CA LEU A 75 -53.75 -31.37 -61.81
C LEU A 75 -52.84 -31.82 -60.68
N GLY A 76 -53.18 -32.89 -59.97
CA GLY A 76 -52.38 -33.45 -58.89
C GLY A 76 -51.03 -33.98 -59.39
N GLY A 77 -51.02 -34.69 -60.51
CA GLY A 77 -49.82 -35.28 -61.12
C GLY A 77 -48.84 -34.25 -61.69
N THR A 78 -49.32 -33.07 -62.10
CA THR A 78 -48.48 -31.98 -62.62
C THR A 78 -48.09 -30.95 -61.56
N LEU A 79 -49.03 -30.55 -60.68
CA LEU A 79 -48.77 -29.55 -59.65
C LEU A 79 -47.96 -30.11 -58.47
N ASN A 80 -48.17 -31.36 -58.06
CA ASN A 80 -47.43 -31.91 -56.91
C ASN A 80 -45.90 -31.95 -57.14
N PRO A 81 -45.38 -32.42 -58.29
CA PRO A 81 -43.94 -32.35 -58.57
C PRO A 81 -43.40 -30.93 -58.63
N ILE A 82 -44.17 -29.98 -59.19
CA ILE A 82 -43.81 -28.56 -59.21
C ILE A 82 -43.72 -28.06 -57.77
N PHE A 83 -44.75 -28.21 -56.94
CA PHE A 83 -44.73 -27.78 -55.54
C PHE A 83 -43.63 -28.47 -54.71
N ALA A 84 -43.33 -29.73 -54.97
CA ALA A 84 -42.22 -30.44 -54.32
C ALA A 84 -40.86 -29.82 -54.68
N PHE A 85 -40.62 -29.51 -55.96
CA PHE A 85 -39.41 -28.83 -56.41
C PHE A 85 -39.29 -27.41 -55.83
N LEU A 86 -40.39 -26.67 -55.82
CA LEU A 86 -40.49 -25.34 -55.22
C LEU A 86 -40.15 -25.37 -53.71
N SER A 87 -40.70 -26.35 -52.99
CA SER A 87 -40.41 -26.57 -51.56
C SER A 87 -38.94 -26.90 -51.32
N TYR A 88 -38.33 -27.71 -52.18
CA TYR A 88 -36.90 -28.01 -52.11
C TYR A 88 -36.02 -26.78 -52.35
N CYS A 89 -36.35 -25.95 -53.35
CA CYS A 89 -35.64 -24.69 -53.61
C CYS A 89 -35.74 -23.72 -52.42
N LEU A 90 -36.92 -23.57 -51.82
CA LEU A 90 -37.13 -22.76 -50.62
C LEU A 90 -36.31 -23.26 -49.43
N LEU A 91 -36.21 -24.59 -49.26
CA LEU A 91 -35.37 -25.20 -48.23
C LEU A 91 -33.88 -24.86 -48.44
N LEU A 92 -33.36 -24.96 -49.67
CA LEU A 92 -31.96 -24.63 -49.97
C LEU A 92 -31.65 -23.15 -49.69
N ILE A 93 -32.56 -22.24 -50.05
CA ILE A 93 -32.44 -20.81 -49.74
C ILE A 93 -32.40 -20.60 -48.22
N THR A 94 -33.30 -21.27 -47.50
CA THR A 94 -33.38 -21.20 -46.04
C THR A 94 -32.08 -21.66 -45.39
N ILE A 95 -31.52 -22.80 -45.80
CA ILE A 95 -30.24 -23.32 -45.31
C ILE A 95 -29.11 -22.32 -45.58
N LYS A 96 -29.07 -21.70 -46.76
CA LYS A 96 -28.06 -20.69 -47.10
C LYS A 96 -28.14 -19.47 -46.18
N ILE A 97 -29.34 -18.99 -45.89
CA ILE A 97 -29.57 -17.87 -44.96
C ILE A 97 -29.16 -18.26 -43.53
N GLN A 98 -29.56 -19.44 -43.07
CA GLN A 98 -29.21 -19.96 -41.75
C GLN A 98 -27.69 -20.14 -41.56
N ASN A 99 -26.98 -20.65 -42.57
CA ASN A 99 -25.53 -20.76 -42.51
C ASN A 99 -24.85 -19.38 -42.41
N LYS A 100 -25.38 -18.39 -43.14
CA LYS A 100 -24.87 -17.01 -43.06
C LYS A 100 -25.12 -16.41 -41.67
N SER A 101 -26.31 -16.58 -41.10
CA SER A 101 -26.62 -16.06 -39.75
C SER A 101 -25.81 -16.76 -38.65
N LEU A 102 -25.58 -18.08 -38.78
CA LEU A 102 -24.71 -18.83 -37.87
C LEU A 102 -23.28 -18.31 -37.91
N LYS A 103 -22.73 -18.05 -39.10
CA LYS A 103 -21.38 -17.49 -39.25
C LYS A 103 -21.28 -16.12 -38.59
N THR A 104 -22.22 -15.21 -38.86
CA THR A 104 -22.25 -13.89 -38.22
C THR A 104 -22.39 -14.00 -36.70
N SER A 105 -23.22 -14.92 -36.19
CA SER A 105 -23.38 -15.15 -34.76
C SER A 105 -22.09 -15.67 -34.09
N GLN A 106 -21.34 -16.54 -34.77
CA GLN A 106 -20.03 -16.99 -34.30
C GLN A 106 -19.01 -15.84 -34.22
N GLU A 107 -18.98 -14.98 -35.26
CA GLU A 107 -18.12 -13.79 -35.30
C GLU A 107 -18.48 -12.80 -34.17
N GLU A 108 -19.76 -12.54 -33.93
CA GLU A 108 -20.22 -11.69 -32.82
C GLU A 108 -19.84 -12.28 -31.45
N LEU A 109 -19.98 -13.59 -31.27
CA LEU A 109 -19.59 -14.26 -30.03
C LEU A 109 -18.08 -14.17 -29.78
N GLU A 110 -17.27 -14.30 -30.84
CA GLU A 110 -15.82 -14.13 -30.76
C GLU A 110 -15.44 -12.71 -30.36
N LEU A 111 -16.04 -11.69 -30.99
CA LEU A 111 -15.85 -10.29 -30.62
C LEU A 111 -16.27 -10.01 -29.17
N THR A 112 -17.42 -10.55 -28.74
CA THR A 112 -17.90 -10.42 -27.35
C THR A 112 -16.91 -11.04 -26.37
N ARG A 113 -16.38 -12.23 -26.65
CA ARG A 113 -15.35 -12.87 -25.81
C ARG A 113 -14.07 -12.04 -25.74
N MET A 114 -13.66 -11.46 -26.87
CA MET A 114 -12.51 -10.57 -26.92
C MET A 114 -12.72 -9.32 -26.05
N GLU A 115 -13.89 -8.69 -26.15
CA GLU A 115 -14.24 -7.51 -25.36
C GLU A 115 -14.35 -7.81 -23.86
N LEU A 116 -14.97 -8.95 -23.49
CA LEU A 116 -15.01 -9.43 -22.11
C LEU A 116 -13.60 -9.67 -21.55
N SER A 117 -12.70 -10.26 -22.34
CA SER A 117 -11.31 -10.45 -21.96
C SER A 117 -10.59 -9.11 -21.70
N LYS A 118 -10.75 -8.13 -22.60
CA LYS A 118 -10.22 -6.77 -22.42
C LYS A 118 -10.80 -6.07 -21.20
N SER A 119 -12.10 -6.22 -20.95
CA SER A 119 -12.78 -5.68 -19.78
C SER A 119 -12.25 -6.31 -18.49
N ALA A 120 -12.05 -7.63 -18.48
CA ALA A 120 -11.45 -8.34 -17.34
C ALA A 120 -10.03 -7.84 -17.04
N THR A 121 -9.20 -7.62 -18.07
CA THR A 121 -7.87 -7.04 -17.87
C THR A 121 -7.91 -5.61 -17.33
N ALA A 122 -8.82 -4.76 -17.84
CA ALA A 122 -8.98 -3.39 -17.38
C ALA A 122 -9.47 -3.33 -15.92
N LEU A 123 -10.41 -4.21 -15.53
CA LEU A 123 -10.87 -4.35 -14.15
C LEU A 123 -9.75 -4.81 -13.21
N GLN A 124 -8.87 -5.70 -13.67
CA GLN A 124 -7.72 -6.14 -12.90
C GLN A 124 -6.72 -5.00 -12.67
N GLU A 125 -6.42 -4.20 -13.71
CA GLU A 125 -5.58 -3.01 -13.60
C GLU A 125 -6.21 -1.96 -12.67
N GLN A 126 -7.52 -1.74 -12.79
CA GLN A 126 -8.27 -0.85 -11.91
C GLN A 126 -8.21 -1.31 -10.45
N SER A 127 -8.37 -2.61 -10.19
CA SER A 127 -8.26 -3.19 -8.85
C SER A 127 -6.89 -2.93 -8.24
N ASN A 128 -5.82 -3.05 -9.04
CA ASN A 128 -4.46 -2.75 -8.59
C ASN A 128 -4.28 -1.26 -8.28
N SER A 129 -4.79 -0.36 -9.13
CA SER A 129 -4.77 1.09 -8.89
C SER A 129 -5.51 1.48 -7.61
N ILE A 130 -6.68 0.88 -7.33
CA ILE A 130 -7.43 1.12 -6.10
C ILE A 130 -6.63 0.70 -4.86
N LYS A 131 -5.91 -0.43 -4.92
CA LYS A 131 -5.05 -0.87 -3.80
C LYS A 131 -3.95 0.15 -3.50
N ILE A 132 -3.33 0.72 -4.54
CA ILE A 132 -2.33 1.77 -4.39
C ILE A 132 -2.97 3.02 -3.79
N GLN A 133 -4.11 3.46 -4.32
CA GLN A 133 -4.82 4.63 -3.81
C GLN A 133 -5.25 4.47 -2.34
N ASN A 134 -5.75 3.30 -1.95
CA ASN A 134 -6.11 3.02 -0.56
C ASN A 134 -4.89 3.09 0.36
N PHE A 135 -3.76 2.53 -0.07
CA PHE A 135 -2.51 2.62 0.66
C PHE A 135 -2.05 4.07 0.81
N GLU A 136 -2.02 4.84 -0.27
CA GLU A 136 -1.60 6.24 -0.28
C GLU A 136 -2.50 7.10 0.62
N ASN A 137 -3.82 6.91 0.53
CA ASN A 137 -4.78 7.61 1.40
C ASN A 137 -4.49 7.33 2.88
N THR A 138 -4.29 6.08 3.27
CA THR A 138 -3.92 5.73 4.66
C THR A 138 -2.57 6.32 5.04
N PHE A 139 -1.56 6.21 4.17
CA PHE A 139 -0.23 6.76 4.41
C PHE A 139 -0.26 8.27 4.66
N PHE A 140 -0.91 9.05 3.78
CA PHE A 140 -1.00 10.50 3.94
C PHE A 140 -1.85 10.89 5.16
N ASN A 141 -2.88 10.12 5.50
CA ASN A 141 -3.62 10.32 6.75
C ASN A 141 -2.74 10.09 7.97
N MET A 142 -1.87 9.07 7.98
CA MET A 142 -0.92 8.85 9.07
C MET A 142 0.10 9.99 9.18
N ILE A 143 0.56 10.55 8.05
CA ILE A 143 1.41 11.75 8.06
C ILE A 143 0.67 12.96 8.66
N ASN A 144 -0.60 13.16 8.30
CA ASN A 144 -1.40 14.24 8.86
C ASN A 144 -1.59 14.09 10.37
N LEU A 145 -1.89 12.87 10.83
CA LEU A 145 -1.96 12.54 12.27
C LEU A 145 -0.62 12.75 12.97
N HIS A 146 0.50 12.41 12.32
CA HIS A 146 1.84 12.68 12.86
C HIS A 146 2.08 14.19 13.03
N ASN A 147 1.71 15.01 12.04
CA ASN A 147 1.79 16.47 12.12
C ASN A 147 0.87 17.05 13.21
N GLU A 148 -0.30 16.45 13.44
CA GLU A 148 -1.18 16.80 14.57
C GLU A 148 -0.53 16.48 15.91
N VAL A 149 0.06 15.30 16.06
CA VAL A 149 0.80 14.94 17.26
C VAL A 149 1.93 15.93 17.50
N ILE A 150 2.70 16.30 16.48
CA ILE A 150 3.74 17.33 16.60
C ILE A 150 3.14 18.63 17.15
N ARG A 151 2.09 19.17 16.52
CA ARG A 151 1.46 20.44 16.93
C ARG A 151 0.98 20.41 18.40
N ASN A 152 0.57 19.25 18.88
CA ASN A 152 0.04 19.07 20.23
C ASN A 152 1.13 18.81 21.28
N ILE A 153 2.39 18.59 20.88
CA ILE A 153 3.51 18.53 21.83
C ILE A 153 3.58 19.88 22.54
N LYS A 154 3.52 19.83 23.86
CA LYS A 154 3.60 20.98 24.75
C LYS A 154 4.57 20.67 25.86
N ILE A 155 5.54 21.55 26.07
CA ILE A 155 6.48 21.43 27.19
C ILE A 155 6.53 22.73 27.97
N ASN A 156 6.76 22.62 29.28
CA ASN A 156 7.10 23.77 30.10
C ASN A 156 8.57 24.10 29.89
N THR A 157 8.89 25.35 29.56
CA THR A 157 10.29 25.82 29.46
C THR A 157 11.04 25.74 30.78
N ASN A 158 10.36 25.58 31.93
CA ASN A 158 10.99 25.33 33.23
C ASN A 158 11.03 23.85 33.62
N MET A 159 10.65 22.94 32.71
CA MET A 159 10.64 21.51 32.99
C MET A 159 12.03 21.05 33.42
N LYS A 160 12.09 20.31 34.53
CA LYS A 160 13.35 19.75 35.02
C LYS A 160 13.72 18.54 34.16
N PHE A 161 14.83 18.64 33.47
CA PHE A 161 15.41 17.55 32.67
C PHE A 161 16.38 16.72 33.53
N TYR A 162 15.99 16.46 34.77
CA TYR A 162 16.71 15.61 35.70
C TYR A 162 15.68 14.84 36.53
N PRO A 163 16.01 13.62 36.99
CA PRO A 163 15.10 12.83 37.82
C PRO A 163 14.84 13.54 39.15
N GLU A 164 13.56 13.69 39.49
CA GLU A 164 13.10 14.51 40.62
C GLU A 164 13.54 13.99 42.00
N LYS A 165 14.08 12.77 42.11
CA LYS A 165 14.27 12.10 43.41
C LYS A 165 15.71 11.68 43.78
N GLU A 166 16.71 11.72 42.90
CA GLU A 166 17.85 10.80 43.09
C GLU A 166 19.24 11.29 42.71
N TYR A 167 19.50 12.61 42.60
CA TYR A 167 20.84 13.09 42.28
C TYR A 167 21.31 14.19 43.23
N PRO A 168 22.61 14.23 43.58
CA PRO A 168 23.18 15.36 44.30
C PRO A 168 23.01 16.60 43.42
N TYR A 169 22.19 17.53 43.91
CA TYR A 169 21.81 18.80 43.31
C TYR A 169 22.99 19.50 42.60
N ASN A 170 24.22 19.33 43.09
CA ASN A 170 25.39 20.09 42.68
C ASN A 170 26.09 19.61 41.39
N ALA A 171 25.72 18.46 40.79
CA ALA A 171 26.37 17.96 39.57
C ALA A 171 25.79 18.54 38.26
N PHE A 172 24.59 19.13 38.31
CA PHE A 172 23.84 19.62 37.14
C PHE A 172 23.48 21.12 37.21
N LEU A 173 23.93 21.84 38.25
CA LEU A 173 23.55 23.23 38.55
C LEU A 173 23.98 24.28 37.52
N SER A 174 24.81 23.95 36.54
CA SER A 174 25.23 24.90 35.50
C SER A 174 24.16 25.16 34.43
N THR A 175 23.06 24.39 34.39
CA THR A 175 21.98 24.59 33.41
C THR A 175 20.84 25.50 33.86
N ASP A 176 20.86 25.98 35.11
CA ASP A 176 19.84 26.89 35.69
C ASP A 176 19.80 28.30 35.02
N SER A 177 20.68 28.58 34.05
CA SER A 177 20.68 29.87 33.33
C SER A 177 19.65 29.97 32.21
N PHE A 178 18.99 28.87 31.81
CA PHE A 178 18.03 28.91 30.71
C PHE A 178 16.60 29.09 31.20
N ILE A 179 16.27 30.38 31.35
CA ILE A 179 14.95 31.02 31.22
C ILE A 179 14.05 30.91 32.47
N LYS A 180 13.80 32.06 33.11
CA LYS A 180 12.85 32.28 34.22
C LYS A 180 11.47 32.76 33.73
N SER A 181 10.99 32.27 32.60
CA SER A 181 9.61 32.56 32.15
C SER A 181 8.76 31.31 32.33
N ASN A 182 7.55 31.42 32.91
CA ASN A 182 6.57 30.32 32.95
C ASN A 182 5.93 30.13 31.57
N GLU A 183 6.75 30.04 30.52
CA GLU A 183 6.31 29.94 29.14
C GLU A 183 6.25 28.49 28.69
N PHE A 184 5.29 28.20 27.82
CA PHE A 184 5.14 26.89 27.22
C PHE A 184 5.56 26.96 25.76
N ASP A 185 6.42 26.04 25.36
CA ASP A 185 6.71 25.80 23.95
C ASP A 185 5.75 24.76 23.39
N TYR A 186 5.41 24.93 22.12
CA TYR A 186 4.50 24.07 21.39
C TYR A 186 5.12 23.59 20.08
N GLY A 187 4.68 22.44 19.59
CA GLY A 187 5.03 22.00 18.25
C GLY A 187 6.52 21.75 18.06
N LYS A 188 7.03 22.19 16.91
CA LYS A 188 8.45 22.10 16.57
C LYS A 188 9.35 22.94 17.49
N TYR A 189 8.83 24.00 18.11
CA TYR A 189 9.60 24.78 19.10
C TYR A 189 9.84 23.97 20.37
N ALA A 190 8.83 23.22 20.84
CA ALA A 190 8.99 22.30 21.96
C ALA A 190 10.07 21.24 21.67
N ILE A 191 10.05 20.67 20.46
CA ILE A 191 11.08 19.71 20.02
C ILE A 191 12.47 20.35 20.05
N ASN A 192 12.62 21.58 19.53
CA ASN A 192 13.89 22.29 19.56
C ASN A 192 14.40 22.49 20.99
N THR A 193 13.54 22.95 21.90
CA THR A 193 13.90 23.14 23.31
C THR A 193 14.29 21.83 24.00
N ILE A 194 13.60 20.72 23.72
CA ILE A 194 13.99 19.37 24.20
C ILE A 194 15.39 19.02 23.70
N VAL A 195 15.65 19.18 22.41
CA VAL A 195 16.94 18.82 21.80
C VAL A 195 18.06 19.69 22.33
N GLN A 196 17.86 21.01 22.45
CA GLN A 196 18.86 21.92 23.01
C GLN A 196 19.22 21.56 24.46
N ARG A 197 18.21 21.17 25.26
CA ARG A 197 18.44 20.71 26.64
C ARG A 197 19.23 19.44 26.67
N LEU A 198 18.80 18.42 25.92
CA LEU A 198 19.55 17.18 25.77
C LEU A 198 21.00 17.49 25.35
N ASP A 199 21.20 18.34 24.34
CA ASP A 199 22.52 18.76 23.87
C ASP A 199 23.35 19.44 24.97
N THR A 200 22.73 20.26 25.83
CA THR A 200 23.43 20.97 26.92
C THR A 200 23.85 20.03 28.04
N PHE A 201 22.93 19.19 28.55
CA PHE A 201 23.25 18.13 29.53
C PHE A 201 24.36 17.21 29.01
N SER A 202 24.33 16.97 27.70
CA SER A 202 25.27 16.10 27.04
C SER A 202 26.70 16.67 26.97
N SER A 203 26.84 17.99 26.94
CA SER A 203 28.14 18.67 26.88
C SER A 203 28.92 18.64 28.20
N GLU A 204 28.22 18.42 29.32
CA GLU A 204 28.79 18.29 30.66
C GLU A 204 29.18 16.84 30.99
N CYS A 205 28.81 15.89 30.10
CA CYS A 205 28.90 14.46 30.33
C CYS A 205 30.05 13.85 29.51
N SER A 206 31.07 13.30 30.17
CA SER A 206 32.31 12.86 29.51
C SER A 206 32.30 11.43 28.94
N LYS A 207 31.28 10.58 29.18
CA LYS A 207 31.28 9.15 28.73
C LYS A 207 29.88 8.53 28.43
N TYR A 208 29.82 7.55 27.53
CA TYR A 208 28.62 6.90 26.93
C TYR A 208 27.57 6.28 27.85
N LYS A 209 27.98 5.44 28.81
CA LYS A 209 27.02 4.71 29.64
C LYS A 209 26.21 5.67 30.50
N LEU A 210 26.81 6.82 30.82
CA LEU A 210 26.16 7.94 31.46
C LEU A 210 25.17 8.64 30.52
N PHE A 211 25.43 8.72 29.20
CA PHE A 211 24.44 9.22 28.24
C PHE A 211 23.19 8.34 28.16
N ASN A 212 23.30 7.02 28.05
CA ASN A 212 22.10 6.17 27.97
C ASN A 212 21.26 6.27 29.25
N HIS A 213 21.90 6.28 30.43
CA HIS A 213 21.18 6.49 31.69
C HIS A 213 20.58 7.90 31.79
N ILE A 214 21.33 8.96 31.47
CA ILE A 214 20.82 10.33 31.48
C ILE A 214 19.67 10.47 30.49
N TYR A 215 19.82 9.99 29.25
CA TYR A 215 18.76 10.04 28.26
C TYR A 215 17.54 9.27 28.76
N ASN A 216 17.68 8.06 29.29
CA ASN A 216 16.54 7.29 29.79
C ASN A 216 15.83 8.00 30.96
N SER A 217 16.59 8.55 31.92
CA SER A 217 16.03 9.35 33.02
C SER A 217 15.36 10.63 32.53
N CYS A 218 15.93 11.32 31.53
CA CYS A 218 15.27 12.46 30.88
C CYS A 218 14.04 12.00 30.09
N TYR A 219 14.11 10.84 29.43
CA TYR A 219 13.05 10.28 28.61
C TYR A 219 11.84 9.94 29.47
N GLU A 220 11.97 9.44 30.69
CA GLU A 220 10.81 9.22 31.57
C GLU A 220 9.96 10.50 31.75
N ASN A 221 10.63 11.64 31.93
CA ASN A 221 9.96 12.94 32.02
C ASN A 221 9.38 13.39 30.67
N ILE A 222 10.13 13.20 29.57
CA ILE A 222 9.74 13.63 28.22
C ILE A 222 8.72 12.67 27.58
N GLN A 223 8.65 11.42 27.99
CA GLN A 223 7.83 10.34 27.41
C GLN A 223 6.35 10.68 27.49
N ILE A 224 5.94 11.36 28.58
CA ILE A 224 4.59 11.91 28.72
C ILE A 224 4.24 12.84 27.56
N HIS A 225 5.22 13.53 26.99
CA HIS A 225 5.06 14.48 25.89
C HIS A 225 5.41 13.89 24.50
N LEU A 226 6.33 12.93 24.41
CA LEU A 226 6.86 12.41 23.14
C LEU A 226 6.58 10.93 22.86
N GLY A 227 5.98 10.18 23.78
CA GLY A 227 5.71 8.75 23.58
C GLY A 227 4.91 8.50 22.30
N GLN A 228 3.78 9.21 22.15
CA GLN A 228 2.94 9.10 20.96
C GLN A 228 3.62 9.58 19.68
N TYR A 229 4.55 10.54 19.77
CA TYR A 229 5.33 11.02 18.64
C TYR A 229 6.19 9.89 18.06
N PHE A 230 6.97 9.19 18.92
CA PHE A 230 7.83 8.10 18.47
C PHE A 230 7.04 6.86 18.02
N GLU A 231 5.93 6.53 18.68
CA GLU A 231 5.07 5.42 18.25
C GLU A 231 4.49 5.68 16.86
N ASN A 232 4.00 6.89 16.59
CA ASN A 232 3.48 7.22 15.25
C ASN A 232 4.55 7.10 14.16
N ILE A 233 5.79 7.50 14.44
CA ILE A 233 6.90 7.32 13.50
C ILE A 233 7.11 5.83 13.22
N TYR A 234 7.18 5.01 14.27
CA TYR A 234 7.34 3.57 14.13
C TYR A 234 6.22 2.93 13.33
N GLU A 235 4.96 3.28 13.61
CA GLU A 235 3.80 2.73 12.91
C GLU A 235 3.78 3.12 11.43
N ILE A 236 4.19 4.34 11.07
CA ILE A 236 4.32 4.74 9.66
C ILE A 236 5.37 3.88 8.95
N PHE A 237 6.54 3.65 9.57
CA PHE A 237 7.53 2.76 8.98
C PHE A 237 7.01 1.33 8.86
N ASN A 238 6.38 0.81 9.92
CA ASN A 238 5.82 -0.53 9.93
C ASN A 238 4.74 -0.71 8.85
N PHE A 239 3.88 0.29 8.64
CA PHE A 239 2.87 0.31 7.59
C PHE A 239 3.48 0.23 6.18
N ILE A 240 4.54 1.01 5.91
CA ILE A 240 5.26 0.94 4.62
C ILE A 240 5.98 -0.41 4.47
N TYR A 241 6.68 -0.84 5.52
CA TYR A 241 7.54 -2.02 5.48
C TYR A 241 6.76 -3.32 5.34
N SER A 242 5.67 -3.47 6.10
CA SER A 242 4.84 -4.68 6.11
C SER A 242 4.01 -4.85 4.85
N ASN A 243 3.84 -3.81 4.02
CA ASN A 243 3.07 -3.90 2.79
C ASN A 243 3.81 -4.75 1.73
N LYS A 244 3.26 -5.94 1.45
CA LYS A 244 3.78 -6.91 0.48
C LYS A 244 3.55 -6.50 -0.98
N SER A 245 2.62 -5.58 -1.24
CA SER A 245 2.30 -5.12 -2.60
C SER A 245 3.33 -4.12 -3.13
N LEU A 246 4.12 -3.51 -2.23
CA LEU A 246 5.15 -2.55 -2.59
C LEU A 246 6.50 -3.22 -2.78
N ASN A 247 7.18 -2.89 -3.87
CA ASN A 247 8.59 -3.24 -4.05
C ASN A 247 9.51 -2.28 -3.26
N TYR A 248 10.80 -2.61 -3.18
CA TYR A 248 11.79 -1.80 -2.44
C TYR A 248 11.82 -0.33 -2.89
N ASN A 249 11.78 -0.06 -4.19
CA ASN A 249 11.84 1.32 -4.72
C ASN A 249 10.61 2.14 -4.32
N GLN A 250 9.43 1.54 -4.36
CA GLN A 250 8.19 2.18 -3.90
C GLN A 250 8.24 2.44 -2.39
N LYS A 251 8.68 1.45 -1.58
CA LYS A 251 8.85 1.65 -0.13
C LYS A 251 9.82 2.79 0.17
N LYS A 252 10.98 2.81 -0.50
CA LYS A 252 11.97 3.87 -0.37
C LYS A 252 11.42 5.24 -0.75
N MET A 253 10.60 5.32 -1.80
CA MET A 253 9.92 6.56 -2.17
C MET A 253 9.02 7.08 -1.04
N TYR A 254 8.17 6.23 -0.45
CA TYR A 254 7.29 6.64 0.67
C TYR A 254 8.08 7.01 1.92
N VAL A 255 9.14 6.27 2.25
CA VAL A 255 10.02 6.62 3.37
C VAL A 255 10.68 7.98 3.14
N ASN A 256 11.12 8.27 1.91
CA ASN A 256 11.69 9.58 1.58
C ASN A 256 10.67 10.71 1.68
N LEU A 257 9.41 10.49 1.27
CA LEU A 257 8.31 11.45 1.44
C LEU A 257 8.05 11.74 2.92
N PHE A 258 8.04 10.69 3.75
CA PHE A 258 7.89 10.83 5.19
C PHE A 258 9.08 11.57 5.82
N ARG A 259 10.31 11.17 5.48
CA ARG A 259 11.55 11.82 5.92
C ARG A 259 11.57 13.31 5.62
N ALA A 260 11.06 13.72 4.45
CA ALA A 260 11.02 15.13 4.05
C ALA A 260 10.15 16.02 4.97
N GLN A 261 9.31 15.45 5.83
CA GLN A 261 8.50 16.19 6.81
C GLN A 261 9.29 16.60 8.07
N PHE A 262 10.43 15.93 8.33
CA PHE A 262 11.23 16.11 9.53
C PHE A 262 12.12 17.35 9.42
N SER A 263 12.13 18.18 10.47
CA SER A 263 13.17 19.18 10.66
C SER A 263 14.49 18.56 11.14
N SER A 264 15.59 19.31 11.08
CA SER A 264 16.89 18.86 11.58
C SER A 264 16.86 18.50 13.07
N MET A 265 16.11 19.26 13.88
CA MET A 265 15.92 18.97 15.30
C MET A 265 15.10 17.71 15.53
N GLU A 266 14.07 17.46 14.73
CA GLU A 266 13.29 16.20 14.78
C GLU A 266 14.16 14.99 14.43
N LEU A 267 15.00 15.10 13.39
CA LEU A 267 15.96 14.04 13.04
C LEU A 267 16.97 13.80 14.16
N ARG A 268 17.48 14.86 14.81
CA ARG A 268 18.41 14.73 15.95
C ARG A 268 17.75 14.09 17.17
N LEU A 269 16.51 14.48 17.47
CA LEU A 269 15.74 13.88 18.55
C LEU A 269 15.48 12.38 18.30
N LEU A 270 15.09 12.03 17.08
CA LEU A 270 14.91 10.64 16.68
C LEU A 270 16.23 9.85 16.75
N PHE A 271 17.33 10.46 16.34
CA PHE A 271 18.67 9.87 16.45
C PHE A 271 19.03 9.52 17.90
N TYR A 272 18.76 10.41 18.86
CA TYR A 272 18.98 10.13 20.29
C TYR A 272 18.03 9.07 20.84
N HIS A 273 16.76 9.10 20.44
CA HIS A 273 15.77 8.13 20.87
C HIS A 273 16.12 6.71 20.43
N CYS A 274 16.46 6.54 19.15
CA CYS A 274 16.81 5.23 18.62
C CYS A 274 18.19 4.74 19.13
N ALA A 275 19.07 5.63 19.58
CA ALA A 275 20.37 5.26 20.14
C ALA A 275 20.29 4.75 21.59
N SER A 276 19.32 5.24 22.36
CA SER A 276 19.14 4.94 23.79
C SER A 276 18.18 3.78 24.02
N ASN A 277 17.12 3.68 23.20
CA ASN A 277 16.06 2.68 23.34
C ASN A 277 16.19 1.58 22.27
N LEU A 278 17.35 0.90 22.28
CA LEU A 278 17.77 -0.09 21.28
C LEU A 278 16.96 -1.41 21.29
N GLU A 279 15.93 -1.54 22.13
CA GLU A 279 15.13 -2.76 22.24
C GLU A 279 14.11 -2.94 21.09
N LYS A 280 13.81 -1.88 20.32
CA LYS A 280 12.95 -1.98 19.12
C LYS A 280 13.78 -2.29 17.87
N GLU A 281 14.28 -3.53 17.73
CA GLU A 281 15.12 -3.98 16.59
C GLU A 281 14.57 -3.58 15.21
N ASN A 282 13.25 -3.60 15.02
CA ASN A 282 12.61 -3.20 13.77
C ASN A 282 12.81 -1.72 13.43
N PHE A 283 12.86 -0.83 14.42
CA PHE A 283 12.92 0.61 14.18
C PHE A 283 14.28 1.03 13.62
N LYS A 284 15.36 0.49 14.22
CA LYS A 284 16.73 0.65 13.72
C LYS A 284 16.88 0.08 12.31
N LYS A 285 16.31 -1.11 12.04
CA LYS A 285 16.34 -1.73 10.72
C LYS A 285 15.76 -0.81 9.65
N TYR A 286 14.61 -0.16 9.91
CA TYR A 286 14.00 0.76 8.96
C TYR A 286 14.87 1.98 8.66
N ILE A 287 15.47 2.57 9.70
CA ILE A 287 16.38 3.72 9.57
C ILE A 287 17.58 3.36 8.67
N GLU A 288 18.17 2.18 8.89
CA GLU A 288 19.35 1.73 8.15
C GLU A 288 19.05 1.29 6.71
N GLU A 289 17.92 0.62 6.48
CA GLU A 289 17.52 0.10 5.16
C GLU A 289 17.17 1.22 4.17
N TYR A 290 16.57 2.30 4.68
CA TYR A 290 16.09 3.43 3.87
C TYR A 290 16.91 4.71 4.03
N ASN A 291 18.10 4.62 4.63
CA ASN A 291 19.04 5.74 4.73
C ASN A 291 18.41 6.96 5.44
N PHE A 292 17.62 6.75 6.50
CA PHE A 292 16.73 7.80 7.01
C PHE A 292 17.46 9.04 7.58
N PHE A 293 18.71 8.90 8.02
CA PHE A 293 19.55 9.98 8.55
C PHE A 293 20.44 10.65 7.50
N GLU A 294 20.10 10.55 6.21
CA GLU A 294 20.86 11.18 5.11
C GLU A 294 21.05 12.69 5.25
N TYR A 295 20.05 13.36 5.82
CA TYR A 295 20.04 14.80 6.06
C TYR A 295 20.18 15.16 7.55
N LEU A 296 20.74 14.27 8.37
CA LEU A 296 21.03 14.58 9.76
C LEU A 296 22.16 15.61 9.83
N ASP A 297 21.87 16.77 10.43
CA ASP A 297 22.85 17.82 10.64
C ASP A 297 23.90 17.40 11.68
N LEU A 298 25.16 17.39 11.25
CA LEU A 298 26.30 17.00 12.07
C LEU A 298 26.64 18.08 13.10
N GLU A 299 26.31 17.84 14.37
CA GLU A 299 26.72 18.73 15.46
C GLU A 299 28.18 18.47 15.83
N LYS A 300 29.09 19.19 15.17
CA LYS A 300 30.54 19.01 15.39
C LYS A 300 31.01 19.49 16.75
N ASN A 301 30.22 20.30 17.46
CA ASN A 301 30.60 20.86 18.75
C ASN A 301 30.06 20.04 19.93
N ASN A 302 29.02 19.23 19.72
CA ASN A 302 28.43 18.44 20.78
C ASN A 302 29.18 17.12 20.97
N TYR A 303 29.72 16.90 22.18
CA TYR A 303 30.51 15.71 22.51
C TYR A 303 29.70 14.41 22.44
N ASN A 304 28.47 14.39 22.92
CA ASN A 304 27.64 13.18 22.90
C ASN A 304 27.09 12.87 21.52
N PHE A 305 26.74 13.88 20.71
CA PHE A 305 26.42 13.64 19.30
C PHE A 305 27.58 12.95 18.59
N LYS A 306 28.80 13.50 18.71
CA LYS A 306 30.02 12.89 18.17
C LYS A 306 30.27 11.48 18.71
N PHE A 307 30.05 11.29 20.02
CA PHE A 307 30.25 10.01 20.67
C PHE A 307 29.26 8.94 20.16
N ILE A 308 27.95 9.22 20.14
CA ILE A 308 26.90 8.29 19.66
C ILE A 308 27.19 7.91 18.20
N LEU A 309 27.58 8.90 17.40
CA LEU A 309 27.95 8.70 16.00
C LEU A 309 29.18 7.78 15.86
N SER A 310 30.19 7.95 16.73
CA SER A 310 31.43 7.17 16.73
C SER A 310 31.30 5.74 17.25
N ARG A 311 30.31 5.44 18.09
CA ARG A 311 30.11 4.07 18.62
C ARG A 311 29.37 3.17 17.63
N SER A 312 29.11 3.66 16.41
CA SER A 312 28.51 2.92 15.29
C SER A 312 27.22 2.19 15.69
N ILE A 313 26.36 2.84 16.49
CA ILE A 313 25.05 2.28 16.83
C ILE A 313 24.24 2.06 15.56
N TYR A 314 24.42 2.92 14.56
CA TYR A 314 23.86 2.78 13.23
C TYR A 314 24.93 2.34 12.23
N ASN A 315 24.54 1.47 11.31
CA ASN A 315 25.32 1.19 10.13
C ASN A 315 25.49 2.44 9.26
N ASN A 316 26.60 2.54 8.53
CA ASN A 316 26.86 3.65 7.59
C ASN A 316 25.75 3.82 6.54
N SER A 317 24.99 2.75 6.26
CA SER A 317 23.81 2.79 5.40
C SER A 317 22.73 3.75 5.91
N ALA A 318 22.59 3.98 7.23
CA ALA A 318 21.62 4.94 7.76
C ALA A 318 21.82 6.37 7.25
N PHE A 319 23.06 6.74 6.88
CA PHE A 319 23.43 8.10 6.49
C PHE A 319 23.62 8.27 4.98
N ASN A 320 24.10 7.26 4.25
CA ASN A 320 24.30 7.32 2.79
C ASN A 320 24.99 8.60 2.24
N ASN A 321 25.75 9.29 3.09
CA ASN A 321 26.39 10.56 2.79
C ASN A 321 27.88 10.40 3.04
N LYS A 322 28.68 10.43 1.97
CA LYS A 322 30.12 10.18 2.05
C LYS A 322 30.81 11.09 3.06
N LYS A 323 30.42 12.36 3.15
CA LYS A 323 31.00 13.32 4.11
C LYS A 323 30.69 12.94 5.55
N VAL A 324 29.46 12.48 5.81
CA VAL A 324 29.06 11.99 7.13
C VAL A 324 29.84 10.74 7.48
N VAL A 325 29.94 9.78 6.56
CA VAL A 325 30.67 8.52 6.76
C VAL A 325 32.18 8.77 6.95
N GLU A 326 32.78 9.68 6.19
CA GLU A 326 34.19 10.09 6.36
C GLU A 326 34.41 10.72 7.74
N TYR A 327 33.53 11.63 8.15
CA TYR A 327 33.58 12.25 9.48
C TYR A 327 33.40 11.23 10.62
N ILE A 328 32.51 10.24 10.45
CA ILE A 328 32.33 9.12 11.38
C ILE A 328 33.63 8.33 11.52
N ASN A 329 34.24 7.95 10.39
CA ASN A 329 35.48 7.19 10.38
C ASN A 329 36.64 7.98 11.02
N GLU A 330 36.71 9.29 10.78
CA GLU A 330 37.70 10.18 11.41
C GLU A 330 37.51 10.24 12.93
N LEU A 331 36.28 10.40 13.41
CA LEU A 331 35.94 10.37 14.83
C LEU A 331 36.32 9.04 15.48
N ILE A 332 35.98 7.91 14.85
CA ILE A 332 36.32 6.56 15.32
C ILE A 332 37.84 6.42 15.44
N ASN A 333 38.60 6.88 14.45
CA ASN A 333 40.05 6.81 14.46
C ASN A 333 40.67 7.68 15.56
N ASN A 334 40.15 8.88 15.80
CA ASN A 334 40.64 9.77 16.86
C ASN A 334 40.35 9.19 18.26
N LEU A 335 39.15 8.65 18.48
CA LEU A 335 38.80 7.99 19.74
C LEU A 335 39.60 6.72 20.00
N ASN A 336 39.91 5.95 18.95
CA ASN A 336 40.76 4.77 19.09
C ASN A 336 42.23 5.14 19.39
N LYS A 337 42.71 6.32 18.97
CA LYS A 337 44.02 6.85 19.38
C LYS A 337 44.04 7.32 20.84
N GLU A 338 42.92 7.83 21.35
CA GLU A 338 42.78 8.26 22.75
C GLU A 338 42.67 7.08 23.74
N LYS A 339 42.20 5.91 23.29
CA LYS A 339 42.09 4.69 24.11
C LYS A 339 43.42 4.16 24.64
N ASP A 340 44.55 4.51 24.02
CA ASP A 340 45.87 4.08 24.49
C ASP A 340 46.36 4.86 25.74
N VAL A 341 45.63 5.88 26.23
CA VAL A 341 46.16 6.82 27.24
C VAL A 341 45.39 6.87 28.59
N SER A 342 44.29 6.14 28.81
CA SER A 342 43.70 6.13 30.17
C SER A 342 43.12 4.79 30.63
N ASN A 343 43.70 4.28 31.72
CA ASN A 343 43.23 3.14 32.51
C ASN A 343 41.79 3.37 33.01
N ASP A 344 40.85 2.62 32.45
CA ASP A 344 39.40 2.80 32.51
C ASP A 344 38.74 2.20 33.78
N LYS A 345 39.33 2.40 34.97
CA LYS A 345 38.88 1.72 36.21
C LYS A 345 37.55 2.21 36.83
N PRO A 346 37.20 3.51 36.87
CA PRO A 346 36.00 3.98 37.61
C PRO A 346 34.66 3.63 36.94
N TYR A 347 34.67 3.42 35.63
CA TYR A 347 33.47 3.27 34.81
C TYR A 347 33.09 1.81 34.55
N GLU A 348 34.07 0.90 34.59
CA GLU A 348 33.80 -0.52 34.82
C GLU A 348 33.00 -0.70 36.11
N SER A 349 33.40 -0.01 37.19
CA SER A 349 32.73 -0.04 38.50
C SER A 349 31.29 0.48 38.46
N PHE A 350 30.95 1.51 37.67
CA PHE A 350 29.57 2.02 37.59
C PHE A 350 28.64 1.06 36.83
N SER A 351 29.11 0.48 35.72
CA SER A 351 28.35 -0.57 35.03
C SER A 351 28.28 -1.87 35.83
N LEU A 352 29.33 -2.19 36.61
CA LEU A 352 29.31 -3.28 37.58
C LEU A 352 28.30 -3.01 38.69
N LEU A 353 28.22 -1.78 39.22
CA LEU A 353 27.27 -1.36 40.25
C LEU A 353 25.82 -1.59 39.85
N TYR A 354 25.47 -1.26 38.60
CA TYR A 354 24.12 -1.50 38.07
C TYR A 354 23.85 -2.99 37.79
N LEU A 355 24.86 -3.75 37.33
CA LEU A 355 24.77 -5.19 37.09
C LEU A 355 24.81 -6.04 38.37
N LEU A 356 25.40 -5.54 39.45
CA LEU A 356 25.66 -6.25 40.71
C LEU A 356 24.82 -5.69 41.87
N LYS A 357 23.76 -4.94 41.57
CA LYS A 357 22.81 -4.40 42.55
C LYS A 357 22.22 -5.45 43.51
N ASP A 358 22.33 -6.73 43.16
CA ASP A 358 21.82 -7.87 43.92
C ASP A 358 22.94 -8.70 44.64
N ASP A 359 24.22 -8.29 44.61
CA ASP A 359 25.34 -9.02 45.24
C ASP A 359 26.19 -8.15 46.19
N LEU A 360 26.08 -8.40 47.51
CA LEU A 360 26.75 -7.64 48.58
C LEU A 360 28.28 -7.80 48.61
N ASN A 361 28.81 -8.93 48.16
CA ASN A 361 30.27 -9.18 48.19
C ASN A 361 30.99 -8.39 47.09
N ALA A 362 30.32 -8.17 45.96
CA ALA A 362 30.82 -7.32 44.88
C ALA A 362 30.98 -5.85 45.29
N LEU A 363 30.06 -5.34 46.13
CA LEU A 363 30.10 -3.95 46.62
C LEU A 363 31.32 -3.67 47.51
N ALA A 364 31.67 -4.60 48.40
CA ALA A 364 32.83 -4.44 49.28
C ALA A 364 34.17 -4.44 48.51
N ILE A 365 34.27 -5.23 47.44
CA ILE A 365 35.45 -5.25 46.55
C ILE A 365 35.57 -3.92 45.79
N MET A 366 34.44 -3.33 45.37
CA MET A 366 34.42 -2.03 44.70
C MET A 366 34.83 -0.86 45.62
N GLU A 367 34.41 -0.84 46.88
CA GLU A 367 34.83 0.21 47.83
C GLU A 367 36.34 0.28 48.00
N ASN A 368 37.01 -0.87 48.11
CA ASN A 368 38.46 -0.94 48.16
C ASN A 368 39.11 -0.41 46.89
N HIS A 369 38.52 -0.67 45.71
CA HIS A 369 39.00 -0.13 44.44
C HIS A 369 38.83 1.39 44.34
N LEU A 370 37.74 1.95 44.87
CA LEU A 370 37.48 3.40 44.88
C LEU A 370 38.43 4.18 45.78
N GLN A 371 38.99 3.55 46.82
CA GLN A 371 40.01 4.20 47.65
C GLN A 371 41.26 4.60 46.85
N THR A 372 41.52 3.92 45.72
CA THR A 372 42.67 4.16 44.84
C THR A 372 42.45 5.26 43.77
N ILE A 373 41.26 5.86 43.71
CA ILE A 373 40.97 6.95 42.75
C ILE A 373 41.49 8.29 43.29
N GLU A 374 42.30 8.98 42.49
CA GLU A 374 42.91 10.28 42.83
C GLU A 374 41.96 11.48 42.65
N ASP A 375 41.00 11.38 41.72
CA ASP A 375 39.98 12.42 41.51
C ASP A 375 38.93 12.39 42.63
N VAL A 376 39.03 13.37 43.53
CA VAL A 376 38.18 13.53 44.71
C VAL A 376 36.70 13.67 44.34
N THR A 377 36.39 14.36 43.25
CA THR A 377 35.00 14.65 42.84
C THR A 377 34.34 13.38 42.30
N SER A 378 35.05 12.64 41.45
CA SER A 378 34.61 11.33 40.96
C SER A 378 34.51 10.28 42.07
N LYS A 379 35.48 10.27 43.01
CA LYS A 379 35.49 9.36 44.17
C LYS A 379 34.32 9.61 45.12
N GLN A 380 34.03 10.87 45.46
CA GLN A 380 32.88 11.22 46.30
C GLN A 380 31.56 10.85 45.65
N PHE A 381 31.42 11.07 44.34
CA PHE A 381 30.24 10.67 43.58
C PHE A 381 30.04 9.15 43.57
N LEU A 382 31.10 8.37 43.33
CA LEU A 382 31.01 6.90 43.29
C LEU A 382 30.76 6.27 44.67
N LEU A 383 31.34 6.82 45.75
CA LEU A 383 31.05 6.38 47.11
C LEU A 383 29.58 6.63 47.48
N TYR A 384 29.03 7.77 47.08
CA TYR A 384 27.61 8.07 47.27
C TYR A 384 26.69 7.06 46.54
N CYS A 385 27.04 6.67 45.31
CA CYS A 385 26.31 5.63 44.58
C CYS A 385 26.35 4.27 45.30
N ILE A 386 27.49 3.86 45.87
CA ILE A 386 27.61 2.62 46.63
C ILE A 386 26.73 2.63 47.88
N ASP A 387 26.76 3.72 48.65
CA ASP A 387 25.95 3.84 49.86
C ASP A 387 24.45 3.74 49.56
N LYS A 388 24.01 4.30 48.42
CA LYS A 388 22.62 4.19 47.97
C LYS A 388 22.21 2.77 47.59
N VAL A 389 23.07 2.05 46.87
CA VAL A 389 22.83 0.63 46.56
C VAL A 389 22.79 -0.22 47.84
N LYS A 390 23.67 0.04 48.82
CA LYS A 390 23.63 -0.64 50.13
C LYS A 390 22.34 -0.36 50.91
N GLU A 391 21.84 0.88 50.88
CA GLU A 391 20.55 1.24 51.50
C GLU A 391 19.39 0.48 50.85
N GLU A 392 19.37 0.31 49.53
CA GLU A 392 18.33 -0.46 48.82
C GLU A 392 18.39 -1.96 49.09
N ILE A 393 19.59 -2.54 49.14
CA ILE A 393 19.77 -3.95 49.52
C ILE A 393 19.32 -4.17 50.97
N ASN A 394 19.66 -3.25 51.88
CA ASN A 394 19.22 -3.36 53.28
C ASN A 394 17.70 -3.20 53.41
N LYS A 395 17.06 -2.37 52.58
CA LYS A 395 15.59 -2.26 52.53
C LYS A 395 14.92 -3.54 52.02
N SER A 396 15.44 -4.15 50.96
CA SER A 396 14.92 -5.43 50.42
C SER A 396 15.19 -6.64 51.33
N ASN A 397 16.27 -6.62 52.11
CA ASN A 397 16.52 -7.61 53.16
C ASN A 397 15.70 -7.36 54.43
N SER A 398 15.27 -6.13 54.70
CA SER A 398 14.40 -5.81 55.85
C SER A 398 12.92 -6.16 55.60
N SER A 399 12.44 -6.14 54.35
CA SER A 399 11.08 -6.58 54.00
C SER A 399 10.90 -8.10 53.96
N SER A 400 12.00 -8.86 54.06
CA SER A 400 11.99 -10.32 54.25
C SER A 400 12.10 -10.73 55.72
N GLN A 401 12.12 -9.77 56.65
CA GLN A 401 12.03 -9.97 58.10
C GLN A 401 10.82 -9.22 58.70
N GLU A 402 9.61 -9.43 58.16
CA GLU A 402 8.42 -9.28 58.99
C GLU A 402 8.22 -10.57 59.80
N PRO A 403 7.99 -10.49 61.13
CA PRO A 403 7.86 -11.66 61.98
C PRO A 403 6.58 -12.43 61.64
N GLN A 404 6.73 -13.74 61.44
CA GLN A 404 5.64 -14.71 61.40
C GLN A 404 4.79 -14.69 62.67
#